data_AF-A0A916JMM1-F1
#
_entry.id   AF-A0A916JMM1-F1
#
_cell.length_a   1.000
_cell.length_b   1.000
_cell.length_c   1.000
_cell.angle_alpha   90.00
_cell.angle_beta   90.00
_cell.angle_gamma   90.00
#
_symmetry.space_group_name_H-M   'P 1'
#
loop_
_entity.id
_entity.type
_entity.pdbx_description
1 polymer ?
#
loop_
_entity_poly.entity_id
_entity_poly.type
_entity_poly.pdbx_seq_one_letter_code
_entity_poly.pdbx_strand_id
1 'polypeptide(L)'
;MAKQKGFIKLKGSLGGLTFYEKNGKNIVRTTGGIDKERIAKDPAFKRTRENNAEFGGSAKVGKALRTGFANIIKSMGGPGIVGKITGLMKKINSFGSGQRGKRSFEILTNSSILEGFYFGIATYCGSDQCSWYRFLSGDQRTIV
;
A
#
# COMPACT_ATOMS: atom_id res chain seq x y z
N MET A 1 -25.46 2.37 3.41
CA MET A 1 -26.80 2.80 3.89
C MET A 1 -26.65 3.72 5.08
N ALA A 2 -27.46 4.77 5.15
CA ALA A 2 -27.50 5.64 6.32
C ALA A 2 -28.16 4.94 7.51
N LYS A 3 -27.65 5.19 8.72
CA LYS A 3 -28.18 4.73 10.00
C LYS A 3 -28.62 5.94 10.82
N GLN A 4 -29.83 5.91 11.35
CA GLN A 4 -30.35 6.95 12.24
C GLN A 4 -29.73 6.78 13.63
N LYS A 5 -29.03 7.82 14.12
CA LYS A 5 -28.39 7.85 15.44
C LYS A 5 -29.21 8.61 16.48
N GLY A 6 -30.19 9.41 16.05
CA GLY A 6 -31.09 10.19 16.91
C GLY A 6 -32.19 10.87 16.09
N PHE A 7 -32.98 11.73 16.74
CA PHE A 7 -34.15 12.37 16.12
C PHE A 7 -33.81 13.19 14.85
N ILE A 8 -32.63 13.83 14.82
CA ILE A 8 -32.13 14.62 13.65
C ILE A 8 -30.78 14.09 13.12
N LYS A 9 -30.07 13.25 13.89
CA LYS A 9 -28.70 12.82 13.55
C LYS A 9 -28.71 11.57 12.68
N LEU A 10 -28.28 11.72 11.42
CA LEU A 10 -28.09 10.63 10.46
C LEU A 10 -26.59 10.35 10.28
N LYS A 11 -26.20 9.09 10.10
CA LYS A 11 -24.82 8.69 9.76
C LYS A 11 -24.82 7.83 8.51
N GLY A 12 -24.14 8.26 7.45
CA GLY A 12 -24.06 7.56 6.16
C GLY A 12 -24.69 8.34 5.01
N SER A 13 -24.84 7.70 3.85
CA SER A 13 -25.36 8.35 2.63
C SER A 13 -26.87 8.14 2.46
N LEU A 14 -27.61 9.23 2.25
CA LEU A 14 -29.04 9.30 1.99
C LEU A 14 -29.30 10.37 0.91
N GLY A 15 -29.98 9.99 -0.19
CA GLY A 15 -30.48 10.96 -1.19
C GLY A 15 -29.41 11.88 -1.80
N GLY A 16 -28.19 11.39 -2.03
CA GLY A 16 -27.09 12.21 -2.56
C GLY A 16 -26.43 13.13 -1.53
N LEU A 17 -26.70 12.94 -0.24
CA LEU A 17 -26.00 13.60 0.87
C LEU A 17 -25.35 12.53 1.75
N THR A 18 -24.09 12.74 2.11
CA THR A 18 -23.34 11.89 3.03
C THR A 18 -23.14 12.62 4.34
N PHE A 19 -23.68 12.05 5.40
CA PHE A 19 -23.60 12.56 6.77
C PHE A 19 -22.48 11.84 7.52
N TYR A 20 -21.46 12.58 7.97
CA TYR A 20 -20.37 12.03 8.75
C TYR A 20 -19.91 12.99 9.85
N GLU A 21 -19.26 12.42 10.87
CA GLU A 21 -18.75 13.17 12.01
C GLU A 21 -17.24 13.34 11.85
N LYS A 22 -16.75 14.58 11.93
CA LYS A 22 -15.32 14.89 11.94
C LYS A 22 -15.03 15.80 13.13
N ASN A 23 -14.14 15.37 14.02
CA ASN A 23 -13.75 16.12 15.22
C ASN A 23 -14.96 16.56 16.08
N GLY A 24 -15.95 15.67 16.27
CA GLY A 24 -17.16 15.95 17.08
C GLY A 24 -18.20 16.86 16.40
N LYS A 25 -17.95 17.32 15.16
CA LYS A 25 -18.90 18.12 14.37
C LYS A 25 -19.56 17.26 13.29
N ASN A 26 -20.87 17.38 13.15
CA ASN A 26 -21.64 16.75 12.08
C ASN A 26 -21.47 17.56 10.80
N ILE A 27 -20.93 16.93 9.75
CA ILE A 27 -20.71 17.54 8.45
C ILE A 27 -21.59 16.80 7.43
N VAL A 28 -22.21 17.57 6.54
CA VAL A 28 -22.96 17.05 5.40
C VAL A 28 -22.19 17.40 4.15
N ARG A 29 -21.97 16.41 3.29
CA ARG A 29 -21.35 16.60 1.98
C ARG A 29 -22.28 16.03 0.91
N THR A 30 -22.46 16.74 -0.19
CA THR A 30 -23.09 16.18 -1.39
C THR A 30 -22.26 14.99 -1.87
N THR A 31 -22.92 13.87 -2.14
CA THR A 31 -22.31 12.66 -2.70
C THR A 31 -21.78 13.01 -4.08
N GLY A 32 -20.51 13.41 -4.13
CA GLY A 32 -19.77 13.66 -5.35
C GLY A 32 -18.98 12.41 -5.73
N GLY A 33 -19.10 11.98 -6.97
CA GLY A 33 -18.37 10.86 -7.54
C GLY A 33 -18.65 10.77 -9.03
N ILE A 34 -17.69 10.25 -9.78
CA ILE A 34 -17.90 9.89 -11.19
C ILE A 34 -18.49 8.47 -11.20
N ASP A 35 -19.49 8.23 -12.04
CA ASP A 35 -20.10 6.90 -12.19
C ASP A 35 -19.05 5.84 -12.54
N LYS A 36 -19.21 4.64 -11.98
CA LYS A 36 -18.27 3.54 -12.22
C LYS A 36 -18.20 3.18 -13.70
N GLU A 37 -19.33 3.21 -14.39
CA GLU A 37 -19.45 2.96 -15.83
C GLU A 37 -18.64 3.97 -16.63
N ARG A 38 -18.65 5.24 -16.19
CA ARG A 38 -17.86 6.29 -16.80
C ARG A 38 -16.37 6.04 -16.59
N ILE A 39 -15.91 5.72 -15.38
CA ILE A 39 -14.50 5.38 -15.12
C ILE A 39 -14.05 4.18 -15.97
N ALA A 40 -14.94 3.21 -16.19
CA ALA A 40 -14.66 2.01 -16.98
C ALA A 40 -14.54 2.29 -18.49
N LYS A 41 -15.43 3.12 -19.05
CA LYS A 41 -15.59 3.29 -20.51
C LYS A 41 -14.95 4.56 -21.08
N ASP A 42 -14.98 5.66 -20.33
CA ASP A 42 -14.57 6.97 -20.84
C ASP A 42 -13.04 7.01 -21.11
N PRO A 43 -12.60 7.50 -22.29
CA PRO A 43 -11.19 7.59 -22.66
C PRO A 43 -10.37 8.47 -21.70
N ALA A 44 -10.98 9.48 -21.05
CA ALA A 44 -10.30 10.34 -20.09
C ALA A 44 -9.71 9.55 -18.90
N PHE A 45 -10.34 8.43 -18.52
CA PHE A 45 -9.90 7.58 -17.42
C PHE A 45 -8.98 6.43 -17.83
N LYS A 46 -8.52 6.37 -19.09
CA LYS A 46 -7.64 5.29 -19.59
C LYS A 46 -6.39 5.14 -18.70
N ARG A 47 -5.71 6.24 -18.39
CA ARG A 47 -4.50 6.23 -17.53
C ARG A 47 -4.79 5.80 -16.10
N THR A 48 -5.96 6.16 -15.57
CA THR A 48 -6.40 5.73 -14.24
C THR A 48 -6.63 4.22 -14.20
N ARG A 49 -7.25 3.65 -15.23
CA ARG A 49 -7.44 2.19 -15.35
C ARG A 49 -6.12 1.44 -15.44
N GLU A 50 -5.17 1.94 -16.25
CA GLU A 50 -3.83 1.36 -16.37
C GLU A 50 -3.09 1.37 -15.02
N ASN A 51 -3.10 2.51 -14.31
CA ASN A 51 -2.48 2.62 -13.00
C ASN A 51 -3.13 1.70 -11.96
N ASN A 52 -4.47 1.58 -11.98
CA ASN A 52 -5.23 0.71 -11.10
C ASN A 52 -4.93 -0.77 -11.33
N ALA A 53 -4.83 -1.20 -12.59
CA ALA A 53 -4.48 -2.57 -12.94
C ALA A 53 -3.08 -2.93 -12.41
N GLU A 54 -2.10 -2.06 -12.64
CA GLU A 54 -0.74 -2.25 -12.12
C GLU A 54 -0.70 -2.26 -10.58
N PHE A 55 -1.42 -1.35 -9.92
CA PHE A 55 -1.47 -1.30 -8.46
C PHE A 55 -2.14 -2.54 -7.86
N GLY A 56 -3.22 -3.04 -8.49
CA GLY A 56 -3.85 -4.30 -8.12
C GLY A 56 -2.90 -5.49 -8.27
N GLY A 57 -2.11 -5.52 -9.34
CA GLY A 57 -1.03 -6.49 -9.52
C GLY A 57 0.00 -6.42 -8.40
N SER A 58 0.52 -5.22 -8.09
CA SER A 58 1.52 -5.01 -7.03
C SER A 58 0.99 -5.45 -5.66
N ALA A 59 -0.28 -5.21 -5.38
CA ALA A 59 -0.92 -5.66 -4.14
C ALA A 59 -1.05 -7.19 -4.07
N LYS A 60 -1.33 -7.85 -5.20
CA LYS A 60 -1.43 -9.33 -5.29
C LYS A 60 -0.07 -9.99 -5.08
N VAL A 61 0.98 -9.49 -5.74
CA VAL A 61 2.36 -9.96 -5.54
C VAL A 61 2.84 -9.66 -4.11
N GLY A 62 2.56 -8.45 -3.62
CA GLY A 62 2.85 -8.09 -2.22
C GLY A 62 2.12 -8.96 -1.21
N LYS A 63 0.91 -9.44 -1.51
CA LYS A 63 0.20 -10.43 -0.69
C LYS A 63 0.92 -11.77 -0.69
N ALA A 64 1.32 -12.27 -1.86
CA ALA A 64 2.07 -13.53 -1.96
C ALA A 64 3.37 -13.50 -1.15
N LEU A 65 4.14 -12.40 -1.26
CA LEU A 65 5.34 -12.18 -0.45
C LEU A 65 5.06 -12.20 1.05
N ARG A 66 4.01 -11.51 1.50
CA ARG A 66 3.64 -11.49 2.92
C ARG A 66 3.19 -12.84 3.43
N THR A 67 2.52 -13.62 2.59
CA THR A 67 2.12 -14.99 2.96
C THR A 67 3.34 -15.90 3.07
N GLY A 68 4.31 -15.80 2.16
CA GLY A 68 5.57 -16.55 2.25
C GLY A 68 6.40 -16.19 3.48
N PHE A 69 6.47 -14.90 3.83
CA PHE A 69 7.21 -14.39 4.98
C PHE A 69 6.35 -14.12 6.22
N ALA A 70 5.20 -14.80 6.34
CA ALA A 70 4.23 -14.52 7.40
C ALA A 70 4.84 -14.63 8.81
N ASN A 71 5.68 -15.62 9.04
CA ASN A 71 6.36 -15.83 10.33
C ASN A 71 7.32 -14.69 10.67
N ILE A 72 8.10 -14.21 9.69
CA ILE A 72 9.06 -13.10 9.86
C ILE A 72 8.32 -11.79 10.13
N ILE A 73 7.25 -11.52 9.37
CA ILE A 73 6.44 -10.31 9.52
C ILE A 73 5.69 -10.32 10.84
N LYS A 74 5.28 -11.49 11.34
CA LYS A 74 4.64 -11.59 12.66
C LYS A 74 5.61 -11.20 13.78
N SER A 75 6.88 -11.59 13.68
CA SER A 75 7.89 -11.32 14.71
C SER A 75 8.49 -9.93 14.63
N MET A 76 8.69 -9.38 13.43
CA MET A 76 9.41 -8.11 13.21
C MET A 76 8.60 -7.03 12.50
N GLY A 77 7.35 -7.28 12.12
CA GLY A 77 6.56 -6.39 11.27
C GLY A 77 6.14 -5.11 11.99
N GLY A 78 6.59 -3.97 11.47
CA GLY A 78 6.12 -2.65 11.92
C GLY A 78 4.74 -2.25 11.36
N PRO A 79 4.09 -1.22 11.93
CA PRO A 79 2.90 -0.63 11.35
C PRO A 79 3.19 -0.12 9.93
N GLY A 80 2.28 -0.39 9.00
CA GLY A 80 2.40 0.05 7.61
C GLY A 80 3.30 -0.83 6.72
N ILE A 81 3.80 -1.98 7.20
CA ILE A 81 4.61 -2.91 6.39
C ILE A 81 3.92 -3.33 5.08
N VAL A 82 2.59 -3.50 5.10
CA VAL A 82 1.78 -3.81 3.92
C VAL A 82 1.88 -2.73 2.84
N GLY A 83 1.84 -1.46 3.25
CA GLY A 83 1.99 -0.31 2.36
C GLY A 83 3.40 -0.22 1.78
N LYS A 84 4.42 -0.44 2.61
CA LYS A 84 5.83 -0.45 2.17
C LYS A 84 6.10 -1.54 1.13
N ILE A 85 5.63 -2.78 1.37
CA ILE A 85 5.78 -3.89 0.42
C ILE A 85 5.06 -3.57 -0.90
N THR A 86 3.82 -3.08 -0.82
CA THR A 86 3.05 -2.75 -2.03
C THR A 86 3.70 -1.61 -2.82
N GLY A 87 4.24 -0.60 -2.15
CA GLY A 87 4.97 0.51 -2.77
C GLY A 87 6.26 0.05 -3.45
N LEU A 88 7.01 -0.85 -2.81
CA LEU A 88 8.22 -1.42 -3.40
C LEU A 88 7.90 -2.31 -4.61
N MET A 89 6.84 -3.12 -4.56
CA MET A 89 6.35 -3.88 -5.72
C MET A 89 5.89 -2.97 -6.86
N LYS A 90 5.30 -1.81 -6.54
CA LYS A 90 4.93 -0.80 -7.55
C LYS A 90 6.15 -0.13 -8.17
N LYS A 91 7.21 0.11 -7.39
CA LYS A 91 8.49 0.61 -7.89
C LYS A 91 9.10 -0.39 -8.88
N ILE A 92 9.18 -1.67 -8.54
CA ILE A 92 9.64 -2.73 -9.45
C ILE A 92 8.80 -2.77 -10.73
N ASN A 93 7.47 -2.75 -10.61
CA ASN A 93 6.58 -2.75 -11.77
C ASN A 93 6.75 -1.52 -12.69
N SER A 94 7.31 -0.42 -12.19
CA SER A 94 7.56 0.77 -13.00
C SER A 94 8.77 0.61 -13.93
N PHE A 95 9.71 -0.27 -13.57
CA PHE A 95 10.86 -0.66 -14.39
C PHE A 95 10.61 -1.94 -15.21
N GLY A 96 9.50 -2.64 -14.98
CA GLY A 96 9.15 -3.86 -15.70
C GLY A 96 8.89 -3.63 -17.19
N SER A 97 9.17 -4.66 -18.00
CA SER A 97 8.95 -4.64 -19.44
C SER A 97 7.45 -4.69 -19.79
N GLY A 98 7.08 -4.10 -20.93
CA GLY A 98 5.73 -4.16 -21.50
C GLY A 98 4.94 -2.84 -21.51
N GLN A 99 3.71 -2.93 -22.03
CA GLN A 99 2.81 -1.79 -22.14
C GLN A 99 2.24 -1.38 -20.77
N ARG A 100 2.03 -0.08 -20.58
CA ARG A 100 1.45 0.48 -19.35
C ARG A 100 0.09 -0.18 -19.06
N GLY A 101 -0.13 -0.62 -17.82
CA GLY A 101 -1.32 -1.37 -17.42
C GLY A 101 -1.19 -2.90 -17.51
N LYS A 102 -0.18 -3.43 -18.21
CA LYS A 102 0.06 -4.87 -18.43
C LYS A 102 1.52 -5.28 -18.26
N ARG A 103 2.30 -4.50 -17.51
CA ARG A 103 3.72 -4.79 -17.27
C ARG A 103 3.90 -6.08 -16.50
N SER A 104 4.99 -6.80 -16.80
CA SER A 104 5.41 -7.99 -16.06
C SER A 104 6.07 -7.60 -14.73
N PHE A 105 5.95 -8.47 -13.72
CA PHE A 105 6.66 -8.32 -12.45
C PHE A 105 8.01 -9.04 -12.51
N GLU A 106 9.04 -8.33 -12.95
CA GLU A 106 10.41 -8.84 -13.00
C GLU A 106 11.16 -8.55 -11.69
N ILE A 107 10.96 -9.42 -10.70
CA ILE A 107 11.56 -9.27 -9.36
C ILE A 107 13.06 -9.57 -9.39
N LEU A 108 13.48 -10.58 -10.15
CA LEU A 108 14.87 -11.04 -10.19
C LEU A 108 15.79 -10.04 -10.91
N THR A 109 15.35 -9.51 -12.05
CA THR A 109 16.10 -8.50 -12.83
C THR A 109 16.35 -7.22 -12.03
N ASN A 110 15.41 -6.87 -11.14
CA ASN A 110 15.42 -5.63 -10.36
C ASN A 110 15.72 -5.87 -8.88
N SER A 111 16.54 -6.88 -8.56
CA SER A 111 16.90 -7.25 -7.20
C SER A 111 17.52 -6.09 -6.40
N SER A 112 18.24 -5.18 -7.06
CA SER A 112 18.82 -3.99 -6.45
C SER A 112 17.80 -3.06 -5.78
N ILE A 113 16.53 -3.08 -6.22
CA ILE A 113 15.45 -2.29 -5.61
C ILE A 113 15.04 -2.84 -4.24
N LEU A 114 15.32 -4.12 -3.98
CA LEU A 114 15.05 -4.78 -2.71
C LEU A 114 16.14 -4.50 -1.67
N GLU A 115 17.31 -4.03 -2.09
CA GLU A 115 18.40 -3.67 -1.19
C GLU A 115 17.99 -2.49 -0.30
N GLY A 116 18.18 -2.66 1.02
CA GLY A 116 17.78 -1.67 2.02
C GLY A 116 16.31 -1.74 2.45
N PHE A 117 15.52 -2.71 1.98
CA PHE A 117 14.18 -2.94 2.50
C PHE A 117 14.23 -3.51 3.92
N TYR A 118 13.57 -2.83 4.86
CA TYR A 118 13.49 -3.23 6.26
C TYR A 118 12.05 -3.54 6.67
N PHE A 119 11.84 -4.71 7.28
CA PHE A 119 10.52 -5.19 7.70
C PHE A 119 9.99 -4.51 8.97
N GLY A 120 10.88 -3.96 9.80
CA GLY A 120 10.52 -3.37 11.09
C GLY A 120 10.18 -1.89 11.07
N ILE A 121 9.98 -1.38 12.28
CA ILE A 121 9.92 0.06 12.56
C ILE A 121 11.33 0.61 12.32
N ALA A 122 11.44 1.61 11.44
CA ALA A 122 12.62 2.47 11.44
C ALA A 122 12.53 3.28 12.73
N THR A 123 12.91 2.68 13.85
CA THR A 123 13.12 3.40 15.09
C THR A 123 14.31 4.30 14.79
N TYR A 124 14.12 5.60 14.93
CA TYR A 124 15.25 6.49 15.18
C TYR A 124 15.98 5.90 16.39
N CYS A 125 17.06 5.16 16.14
CA CYS A 125 17.97 4.75 17.18
C CYS A 125 18.86 5.97 17.41
N GLY A 126 18.44 6.82 18.35
CA GLY A 126 19.37 7.74 18.99
C GLY A 126 20.46 6.91 19.64
N SER A 127 21.71 7.20 19.28
CA SER A 127 22.97 6.77 19.91
C SER A 127 22.96 5.38 20.57
N ASP A 128 23.68 4.47 19.90
CA ASP A 128 24.26 3.27 20.45
C ASP A 128 23.38 2.02 20.47
N GLN A 129 23.86 1.02 19.72
CA GLN A 129 23.38 -0.37 19.65
C GLN A 129 22.18 -0.65 18.73
N CYS A 130 22.38 -0.44 17.43
CA CYS A 130 21.78 -1.32 16.43
C CYS A 130 22.86 -2.27 15.91
N SER A 131 22.95 -3.45 16.51
CA SER A 131 23.71 -4.57 15.91
C SER A 131 23.02 -4.97 14.61
N TRP A 132 23.68 -4.68 13.50
CA TRP A 132 23.21 -4.92 12.14
C TRP A 132 23.25 -6.41 11.83
N TYR A 133 22.09 -7.08 11.79
CA TYR A 133 21.97 -8.30 10.98
C TYR A 133 21.64 -7.92 9.55
N ARG A 134 22.70 -7.60 8.81
CA ARG A 134 22.67 -7.43 7.35
C ARG A 134 22.43 -8.80 6.74
N PHE A 135 21.24 -8.99 6.16
CA PHE A 135 20.78 -10.29 5.66
C PHE A 135 21.67 -10.91 4.57
N LEU A 136 22.57 -10.14 3.92
CA LEU A 136 23.43 -10.65 2.84
C LEU A 136 24.81 -9.96 2.78
N SER A 137 25.66 -10.21 3.77
CA SER A 137 27.09 -9.98 3.59
C SER A 137 27.86 -10.90 4.53
N GLY A 138 28.41 -11.97 3.98
CA GLY A 138 29.37 -12.81 4.68
C GLY A 138 30.69 -12.06 4.84
N ASP A 139 30.88 -11.41 5.99
CA ASP A 139 32.19 -10.95 6.42
C ASP A 139 32.47 -11.52 7.82
N GLN A 140 33.34 -12.52 7.85
CA GLN A 140 33.93 -13.09 9.05
C GLN A 140 35.03 -12.15 9.54
N ARG A 141 34.77 -11.33 10.57
CA ARG A 141 35.86 -10.76 11.37
C ARG A 141 35.57 -10.84 12.86
N THR A 142 36.29 -11.80 13.45
CA THR A 142 36.73 -11.94 14.83
C THR A 142 36.89 -10.62 15.58
N ILE A 143 36.41 -10.60 16.83
CA ILE A 143 36.70 -9.56 17.82
C ILE A 143 37.47 -10.24 18.96
N VAL A 144 38.68 -9.74 19.22
CA VAL A 144 39.38 -9.82 20.50
C VAL A 144 38.74 -8.81 21.44
#